data_AF-A0A7C1SAA3-F1
#
_entry.id   AF-A0A7C1SAA3-F1
#
_cell.length_a   1.000
_cell.length_b   1.000
_cell.length_c   1.000
_cell.angle_alpha   90.00
_cell.angle_beta   90.00
_cell.angle_gamma   90.00
#
_symmetry.space_group_name_H-M   'P 1'
#
loop_
_entity.id
_entity.type
_entity.pdbx_description
1 polymer ?
#
loop_
_entity_poly.entity_id
_entity_poly.type
_entity_poly.pdbx_seq_one_letter_code
_entity_poly.pdbx_strand_id
1 'polypeptide(L)'
;MRTKYRSTAVNVPEQSLEMSTQAGVTGLSDTVLLSVGGRLKTKTFRLSPYLNGAAAAIGIVLFYLGLITLSSDWYNAMTQFEKYRWWILSLAAGFGIQVALFVWLKKQPRKTPLKGAKSSLAATGGISSASMAACCAHYLVPILPVLGLPFLSTAAAGLAEYQSLLFLLGVISNLAGIGFMLRLMAKNDLIPQEVVAKYLTIGTQRKN
;
A
#
# COMPACT_ATOMS: atom_id res chain seq x y z
N MET A 1 20.16 68.02 -18.29
CA MET A 1 19.81 68.54 -16.94
C MET A 1 20.26 67.52 -15.89
N ARG A 2 21.06 67.96 -14.91
CA ARG A 2 21.43 67.22 -13.66
C ARG A 2 20.16 66.99 -12.83
N THR A 3 20.02 65.87 -12.11
CA THR A 3 20.36 65.73 -10.67
C THR A 3 20.60 64.23 -10.35
N LYS A 4 21.80 63.79 -9.92
CA LYS A 4 22.25 63.62 -8.51
C LYS A 4 21.21 63.03 -7.54
N TYR A 5 21.42 61.78 -7.14
CA TYR A 5 21.08 61.30 -5.79
C TYR A 5 22.30 60.57 -5.19
N ARG A 6 22.62 60.92 -3.94
CA ARG A 6 23.85 60.65 -3.19
C ARG A 6 23.45 60.04 -1.84
N SER A 7 24.28 59.11 -1.35
CA SER A 7 24.45 58.67 0.06
C SER A 7 23.27 58.00 0.78
N THR A 8 23.52 56.80 1.33
CA THR A 8 24.05 56.69 2.71
C THR A 8 24.49 55.24 2.99
N ALA A 9 25.72 55.11 3.48
CA ALA A 9 26.27 53.90 4.04
C ALA A 9 25.68 53.68 5.44
N VAL A 10 25.29 52.44 5.74
CA VAL A 10 24.97 52.01 7.11
C VAL A 10 26.08 51.08 7.59
N ASN A 11 26.76 51.56 8.61
CA ASN A 11 27.80 50.91 9.41
C ASN A 11 27.25 49.67 10.13
N VAL A 12 27.97 48.54 10.09
CA VAL A 12 27.76 47.40 11.00
C VAL A 12 29.07 47.19 11.77
N PRO A 13 29.05 47.19 13.12
CA PRO A 13 30.25 47.26 13.95
C PRO A 13 30.97 45.91 14.13
N GLU A 14 32.23 46.05 14.51
CA GLU A 14 33.28 45.06 14.72
C GLU A 14 32.91 43.89 15.64
N GLN A 15 33.24 42.68 15.17
CA GLN A 15 33.47 41.52 16.02
C GLN A 15 34.91 41.57 16.54
N SER A 16 35.10 41.67 17.84
CA SER A 16 36.34 41.22 18.48
C SER A 16 36.08 40.67 19.88
N LEU A 17 36.73 39.52 20.13
CA LEU A 17 37.25 39.03 21.41
C LEU A 17 36.24 38.76 22.54
N GLU A 18 36.01 37.48 22.84
CA GLU A 18 36.57 36.88 24.06
C GLU A 18 36.90 35.38 23.83
N MET A 19 38.09 35.03 24.28
CA MET A 19 38.77 33.75 24.20
C MET A 19 38.93 33.24 25.63
N SER A 20 38.57 31.99 25.90
CA SER A 20 39.16 31.16 26.97
C SER A 20 38.65 29.72 26.77
N THR A 21 39.42 28.67 26.46
CA THR A 21 40.73 28.17 26.91
C THR A 21 40.58 26.99 27.87
N GLN A 22 41.35 25.94 27.55
CA GLN A 22 41.76 24.73 28.30
C GLN A 22 40.89 23.46 28.25
N ALA A 23 41.43 22.24 28.18
CA ALA A 23 42.75 21.69 27.81
C ALA A 23 42.73 20.16 28.07
N GLY A 24 43.41 19.38 27.20
CA GLY A 24 44.05 18.08 27.50
C GLY A 24 43.14 16.89 27.84
N VAL A 25 43.50 15.61 27.68
CA VAL A 25 44.82 14.96 27.60
C VAL A 25 44.64 13.57 26.95
N THR A 26 45.56 13.20 26.06
CA THR A 26 46.11 11.86 25.75
C THR A 26 45.22 10.68 25.32
N GLY A 27 45.63 10.02 24.22
CA GLY A 27 45.34 8.60 23.97
C GLY A 27 45.40 8.19 22.50
N LEU A 28 46.58 8.22 21.89
CA LEU A 28 46.89 7.46 20.67
C LEU A 28 47.11 5.97 21.04
N SER A 29 46.83 5.09 20.07
CA SER A 29 46.95 3.62 20.07
C SER A 29 45.77 2.85 20.71
N ASP A 30 45.02 1.96 20.05
CA ASP A 30 45.16 1.33 18.75
C ASP A 30 43.79 0.97 18.17
N THR A 31 43.64 1.29 16.89
CA THR A 31 43.06 0.45 15.84
C THR A 31 42.74 -0.97 16.30
N VAL A 32 41.45 -1.33 16.34
CA VAL A 32 40.84 -2.66 16.09
C VAL A 32 39.50 -2.68 16.84
N LEU A 33 38.47 -2.14 16.19
CA LEU A 33 37.17 -2.79 16.12
C LEU A 33 36.38 -2.09 15.02
N LEU A 34 36.84 -2.39 13.81
CA LEU A 34 36.01 -2.69 12.65
C LEU A 34 34.64 -2.00 12.67
N SER A 35 34.59 -0.82 12.07
CA SER A 35 33.90 -0.66 10.79
C SER A 35 32.76 -1.67 10.53
N VAL A 36 31.76 -1.68 11.40
CA VAL A 36 30.37 -1.95 11.00
C VAL A 36 29.64 -0.60 10.93
N GLY A 37 30.36 0.37 10.35
CA GLY A 37 29.80 1.55 9.68
C GLY A 37 29.10 1.14 8.39
N GLY A 38 28.14 0.21 8.51
CA GLY A 38 27.18 -0.10 7.47
C GLY A 38 25.86 0.50 7.89
N ARG A 39 25.69 1.82 7.73
CA ARG A 39 24.35 2.40 7.60
C ARG A 39 23.73 1.61 6.44
N LEU A 40 22.87 0.63 6.74
CA LEU A 40 22.01 -0.04 5.79
C LEU A 40 21.18 1.06 5.14
N LYS A 41 21.75 1.68 4.11
CA LYS A 41 21.07 2.59 3.24
C LYS A 41 20.25 1.68 2.35
N THR A 42 19.17 1.17 2.92
CA THR A 42 18.16 0.48 2.16
C THR A 42 17.79 1.44 1.03
N LYS A 43 18.09 1.05 -0.22
CA LYS A 43 17.61 1.74 -1.42
C LYS A 43 16.09 1.50 -1.53
N THR A 44 15.33 1.78 -0.48
CA THR A 44 13.87 1.65 -0.41
C THR A 44 13.23 2.93 -0.93
N PHE A 45 13.38 3.22 -2.23
CA PHE A 45 12.68 4.41 -2.75
C PHE A 45 12.01 4.27 -4.13
N ARG A 46 12.15 3.14 -4.85
CA ARG A 46 11.37 2.92 -6.08
C ARG A 46 10.49 1.67 -6.11
N LEU A 47 10.85 0.58 -5.41
CA LEU A 47 10.01 -0.65 -5.36
C LEU A 47 8.92 -0.66 -4.27
N SER A 48 8.94 0.29 -3.33
CA SER A 48 8.03 0.25 -2.17
C SER A 48 6.51 0.21 -2.49
N PRO A 49 5.95 0.79 -3.57
CA PRO A 49 4.52 0.60 -3.85
C PRO A 49 4.19 -0.84 -4.24
N TYR A 50 5.00 -1.48 -5.08
CA TYR A 50 4.81 -2.86 -5.49
C TYR A 50 4.98 -3.84 -4.34
N LEU A 51 5.98 -3.61 -3.47
CA LEU A 51 6.21 -4.46 -2.30
C LEU A 51 5.05 -4.37 -1.31
N ASN A 52 4.51 -3.18 -1.07
CA ASN A 52 3.34 -3.00 -0.20
C ASN A 52 2.08 -3.66 -0.78
N GLY A 53 1.87 -3.56 -2.10
CA GLY A 53 0.78 -4.25 -2.77
C GLY A 53 0.91 -5.78 -2.72
N ALA A 54 2.13 -6.30 -2.94
CA ALA A 54 2.41 -7.73 -2.81
C ALA A 54 2.22 -8.23 -1.37
N ALA A 55 2.72 -7.50 -0.38
CA ALA A 55 2.53 -7.82 1.03
C ALA A 55 1.04 -7.84 1.41
N ALA A 56 0.25 -6.89 0.90
CA ALA A 56 -1.19 -6.85 1.10
C ALA A 56 -1.91 -8.06 0.46
N ALA A 57 -1.56 -8.42 -0.77
CA ALA A 57 -2.12 -9.58 -1.45
C ALA A 57 -1.76 -10.89 -0.72
N ILE A 58 -0.50 -11.05 -0.32
CA ILE A 58 -0.02 -12.21 0.45
C ILE A 58 -0.76 -12.28 1.80
N GLY A 59 -0.92 -11.15 2.49
CA GLY A 59 -1.65 -11.08 3.76
C GLY A 59 -3.08 -11.60 3.65
N ILE A 60 -3.81 -11.23 2.59
CA ILE A 60 -5.16 -11.75 2.34
C ILE A 60 -5.17 -13.27 2.12
N VAL A 61 -4.22 -13.79 1.33
CA VAL A 61 -4.14 -15.24 1.04
C VAL A 61 -3.78 -16.02 2.31
N LEU A 62 -2.79 -15.55 3.08
CA LEU A 62 -2.40 -16.17 4.34
C LEU A 62 -3.54 -16.16 5.36
N PHE A 63 -4.28 -15.04 5.45
CA PHE A 63 -5.44 -14.94 6.31
C PHE A 63 -6.50 -15.99 5.95
N TYR A 64 -6.82 -16.13 4.67
CA TYR A 64 -7.75 -17.14 4.18
C TYR A 64 -7.28 -18.58 4.49
N LEU A 65 -6.01 -18.90 4.20
CA LEU A 65 -5.46 -20.22 4.47
C LEU A 65 -5.45 -20.55 5.98
N GLY A 66 -5.14 -19.55 6.82
CA GLY A 66 -5.17 -19.68 8.28
C GLY A 66 -6.57 -20.02 8.79
N LEU A 67 -7.61 -19.35 8.28
CA LEU A 67 -8.99 -19.63 8.69
C LEU A 67 -9.47 -21.00 8.25
N ILE A 68 -9.12 -21.44 7.04
CA ILE A 68 -9.49 -22.78 6.56
C ILE A 68 -8.80 -23.87 7.39
N THR A 69 -7.51 -23.69 7.67
CA THR A 69 -6.72 -24.67 8.45
C THR A 69 -7.25 -24.81 9.88
N LEU A 70 -7.77 -23.72 10.46
CA LEU A 70 -8.29 -23.72 11.83
C LEU A 70 -9.68 -24.38 11.94
N SER A 71 -10.44 -24.38 10.85
CA SER A 71 -11.88 -24.60 10.91
C SER A 71 -12.39 -25.86 10.22
N SER A 72 -11.57 -26.52 9.38
CA SER A 72 -12.02 -27.68 8.61
C SER A 72 -10.94 -28.76 8.52
N ASP A 73 -11.41 -29.99 8.39
CA ASP A 73 -10.58 -31.16 8.10
C ASP A 73 -9.81 -30.97 6.77
N TRP A 74 -8.58 -31.46 6.69
CA TRP A 74 -7.64 -31.16 5.59
C TRP A 74 -8.20 -31.51 4.20
N TYR A 75 -8.97 -32.59 4.11
CA TYR A 75 -9.59 -33.03 2.86
C TYR A 75 -10.69 -32.09 2.37
N ASN A 76 -11.54 -31.59 3.28
CA ASN A 76 -12.63 -30.68 2.95
C ASN A 76 -12.14 -29.24 2.70
N ALA A 77 -11.04 -28.87 3.33
CA ALA A 77 -10.31 -27.63 3.08
C ALA A 77 -9.77 -27.56 1.64
N MET A 78 -9.14 -28.64 1.16
CA MET A 78 -8.51 -28.67 -0.17
C MET A 78 -9.54 -28.63 -1.31
N THR A 79 -10.65 -29.38 -1.20
CA THR A 79 -11.71 -29.39 -2.22
C THR A 79 -12.39 -28.03 -2.38
N GLN A 80 -12.62 -27.34 -1.26
CA GLN A 80 -13.19 -25.99 -1.30
C GLN A 80 -12.18 -24.96 -1.83
N PHE A 81 -10.90 -25.09 -1.47
CA PHE A 81 -9.87 -24.23 -2.02
C PHE A 81 -9.77 -24.35 -3.54
N GLU A 82 -9.75 -25.56 -4.09
CA GLU A 82 -9.67 -25.77 -5.54
C GLU A 82 -10.84 -25.12 -6.28
N LYS A 83 -12.04 -25.18 -5.71
CA LYS A 83 -13.25 -24.59 -6.30
C LYS A 83 -13.20 -23.06 -6.34
N TYR A 84 -12.72 -22.42 -5.27
CA TYR A 84 -12.74 -20.96 -5.14
C TYR A 84 -11.39 -20.27 -5.38
N ARG A 85 -10.33 -21.01 -5.71
CA ARG A 85 -8.98 -20.48 -5.93
C ARG A 85 -8.96 -19.27 -6.86
N TRP A 86 -9.72 -19.33 -7.95
CA TRP A 86 -9.74 -18.27 -8.96
C TRP A 86 -10.37 -16.99 -8.44
N TRP A 87 -11.42 -17.09 -7.62
CA TRP A 87 -12.06 -15.94 -6.97
C TRP A 87 -11.13 -15.29 -5.96
N ILE A 88 -10.48 -16.10 -5.12
CA ILE A 88 -9.56 -15.62 -4.08
C ILE A 88 -8.33 -14.96 -4.70
N LEU A 89 -7.75 -15.59 -5.73
CA LEU A 89 -6.59 -15.04 -6.42
C LEU A 89 -6.94 -13.73 -7.14
N SER A 90 -8.14 -13.64 -7.72
CA SER A 90 -8.63 -12.41 -8.35
C SER A 90 -8.87 -11.29 -7.33
N LEU A 91 -9.43 -11.61 -6.15
CA LEU A 91 -9.57 -10.66 -5.05
C LEU A 91 -8.22 -10.19 -4.50
N ALA A 92 -7.31 -11.12 -4.24
CA ALA A 92 -5.97 -10.82 -3.73
C ALA A 92 -5.18 -9.95 -4.73
N ALA A 93 -5.24 -10.29 -6.02
CA ALA A 93 -4.64 -9.49 -7.08
C ALA A 93 -5.26 -8.09 -7.15
N GLY A 94 -6.59 -7.99 -7.16
CA GLY A 94 -7.31 -6.72 -7.20
C GLY A 94 -6.97 -5.81 -6.03
N PHE A 95 -7.01 -6.34 -4.80
CA PHE A 95 -6.64 -5.60 -3.60
C PHE A 95 -5.17 -5.19 -3.60
N GLY A 96 -4.26 -6.10 -3.98
CA GLY A 96 -2.83 -5.79 -4.10
C GLY A 96 -2.54 -4.67 -5.09
N ILE A 97 -3.23 -4.67 -6.25
CA ILE A 97 -3.15 -3.60 -7.24
C ILE A 97 -3.68 -2.28 -6.67
N GLN A 98 -4.84 -2.29 -6.00
CA GLN A 98 -5.38 -1.09 -5.35
C GLN A 98 -4.41 -0.50 -4.32
N VAL A 99 -3.82 -1.33 -3.47
CA VAL A 99 -2.84 -0.89 -2.46
C VAL A 99 -1.57 -0.35 -3.13
N ALA A 100 -1.05 -1.03 -4.15
CA ALA A 100 0.12 -0.55 -4.89
C ALA A 100 -0.13 0.83 -5.53
N LEU A 101 -1.29 0.98 -6.17
CA LEU A 101 -1.71 2.22 -6.84
C LEU A 101 -1.91 3.36 -5.83
N PHE A 102 -2.50 3.06 -4.68
CA PHE A 102 -2.65 4.02 -3.59
C PHE A 102 -1.31 4.49 -3.01
N VAL A 103 -0.39 3.55 -2.73
CA VAL A 103 0.94 3.88 -2.22
C VAL A 103 1.73 4.70 -3.25
N TRP A 104 1.58 4.39 -4.53
CA TRP A 104 2.16 5.17 -5.61
C TRP A 104 1.61 6.60 -5.61
N LEU A 105 0.28 6.77 -5.53
CA LEU A 105 -0.35 8.08 -5.51
C LEU A 105 0.02 8.89 -4.25
N LYS A 106 0.18 8.22 -3.11
CA LYS A 106 0.63 8.82 -1.84
C LYS A 106 2.04 9.40 -1.93
N LYS A 107 2.89 8.86 -2.80
CA LYS A 107 4.26 9.36 -3.02
C LYS A 107 4.33 10.54 -3.99
N GLN A 108 3.25 10.83 -4.71
CA GLN A 108 3.20 11.96 -5.62
C GLN A 108 3.12 13.29 -4.85
N PRO A 109 3.62 14.40 -5.44
CA PRO A 109 3.64 15.70 -4.79
C PRO A 109 2.24 16.15 -4.33
N ARG A 110 2.21 17.00 -3.29
CA ARG A 110 1.02 17.43 -2.52
C ARG A 110 -0.14 18.02 -3.33
N LYS A 111 0.05 18.31 -4.63
CA LYS A 111 -0.99 18.77 -5.55
C LYS A 111 -1.94 17.64 -6.01
N THR A 112 -1.58 16.39 -5.74
CA THR A 112 -2.39 15.21 -6.10
C THR A 112 -3.63 15.11 -5.20
N PRO A 113 -4.85 14.92 -5.74
CA PRO A 113 -6.08 14.80 -4.96
C PRO A 113 -6.17 13.46 -4.18
N LEU A 114 -5.37 13.35 -3.12
CA LEU A 114 -5.29 12.16 -2.26
C LEU A 114 -6.60 11.86 -1.52
N LYS A 115 -7.46 12.86 -1.28
CA LYS A 115 -8.73 12.69 -0.58
C LYS A 115 -9.67 11.72 -1.33
N GLY A 116 -9.75 11.85 -2.65
CA GLY A 116 -10.56 10.97 -3.49
C GLY A 116 -10.04 9.53 -3.50
N ALA A 117 -8.72 9.35 -3.66
CA ALA A 117 -8.11 8.02 -3.65
C ALA A 117 -8.22 7.31 -2.30
N LYS A 118 -8.05 8.04 -1.19
CA LYS A 118 -8.25 7.48 0.17
C LYS A 118 -9.68 7.00 0.36
N SER A 119 -10.66 7.83 0.01
CA SER A 119 -12.08 7.49 0.13
C SER A 119 -12.44 6.28 -0.73
N SER A 120 -11.98 6.26 -1.99
CA SER A 120 -12.21 5.13 -2.89
C SER A 120 -11.57 3.85 -2.39
N LEU A 121 -10.32 3.89 -1.90
CA LEU A 121 -9.67 2.71 -1.31
C LEU A 121 -10.40 2.21 -0.07
N ALA A 122 -10.82 3.12 0.82
CA ALA A 122 -11.53 2.76 2.03
C ALA A 122 -12.89 2.12 1.72
N ALA A 123 -13.64 2.69 0.79
CA ALA A 123 -14.92 2.14 0.36
C ALA A 123 -14.75 0.79 -0.35
N THR A 124 -13.90 0.74 -1.37
CA THR A 124 -13.81 -0.44 -2.23
C THR A 124 -13.02 -1.58 -1.60
N GLY A 125 -11.92 -1.28 -0.93
CA GLY A 125 -11.17 -2.23 -0.12
C GLY A 125 -11.94 -2.68 1.12
N GLY A 126 -12.76 -1.79 1.70
CA GLY A 126 -13.68 -2.12 2.80
C GLY A 126 -14.73 -3.15 2.37
N ILE A 127 -15.41 -2.93 1.23
CA ILE A 127 -16.36 -3.89 0.66
C ILE A 127 -15.66 -5.22 0.33
N SER A 128 -14.48 -5.20 -0.30
CA SER A 128 -13.74 -6.43 -0.60
C SER A 128 -13.34 -7.20 0.67
N SER A 129 -12.91 -6.50 1.71
CA SER A 129 -12.52 -7.11 2.99
C SER A 129 -13.74 -7.64 3.74
N ALA A 130 -14.86 -6.91 3.71
CA ALA A 130 -16.13 -7.34 4.28
C ALA A 130 -16.68 -8.57 3.57
N SER A 131 -16.66 -8.61 2.23
CA SER A 131 -17.01 -9.79 1.44
C SER A 131 -16.14 -10.99 1.80
N MET A 132 -14.84 -10.79 1.99
CA MET A 132 -13.91 -11.84 2.38
C MET A 132 -14.21 -12.35 3.79
N ALA A 133 -14.40 -11.45 4.77
CA ALA A 133 -14.71 -11.81 6.15
C ALA A 133 -16.07 -12.52 6.25
N ALA A 134 -17.08 -12.03 5.54
CA ALA A 134 -18.40 -12.63 5.41
C ALA A 134 -18.29 -14.04 4.80
N CYS A 135 -17.54 -14.19 3.70
CA CYS A 135 -17.20 -15.50 3.15
C CYS A 135 -16.48 -16.38 4.16
N CYS A 136 -15.59 -15.86 5.01
CA CYS A 136 -14.87 -16.71 5.96
C CYS A 136 -15.73 -17.09 7.17
N ALA A 137 -16.74 -16.29 7.51
CA ALA A 137 -17.59 -16.52 8.67
C ALA A 137 -18.35 -17.85 8.62
N HIS A 138 -18.68 -18.36 7.43
CA HIS A 138 -19.38 -19.65 7.30
C HIS A 138 -18.55 -20.84 7.81
N TYR A 139 -17.22 -20.77 7.74
CA TYR A 139 -16.36 -21.80 8.32
C TYR A 139 -16.51 -21.85 9.84
N LEU A 140 -16.73 -20.71 10.48
CA LEU A 140 -16.80 -20.56 11.92
C LEU A 140 -18.13 -21.05 12.54
N VAL A 141 -19.11 -21.45 11.71
CA VAL A 141 -20.44 -21.93 12.12
C VAL A 141 -20.39 -23.05 13.17
N PRO A 142 -19.50 -24.05 13.10
CA PRO A 142 -19.43 -25.10 14.12
C PRO A 142 -18.87 -24.62 15.47
N ILE A 143 -18.08 -23.54 15.46
CA ILE A 143 -17.32 -23.05 16.62
C ILE A 143 -18.12 -21.96 17.37
N LEU A 144 -18.89 -21.16 16.63
CA LEU A 144 -19.72 -20.05 17.12
C LEU A 144 -20.74 -20.45 18.22
N PRO A 145 -21.48 -21.57 18.11
CA PRO A 145 -22.41 -22.02 19.16
C PRO A 145 -21.71 -22.38 20.47
N VAL A 146 -20.53 -23.00 20.39
CA VAL A 146 -19.73 -23.40 21.57
C VAL A 146 -19.23 -22.17 22.35
N LEU A 147 -19.00 -21.06 21.65
CA LEU A 147 -18.62 -19.77 22.24
C LEU A 147 -19.81 -18.96 22.78
N GLY A 148 -21.02 -19.52 22.79
CA GLY A 148 -22.22 -18.83 23.30
C GLY A 148 -22.79 -17.78 22.34
N LEU A 149 -22.47 -17.86 21.05
CA LEU A 149 -22.95 -16.93 20.01
C LEU A 149 -23.82 -17.63 18.95
N PRO A 150 -24.95 -18.27 19.33
CA PRO A 150 -25.78 -19.01 18.38
C PRO A 150 -26.41 -18.11 17.30
N PHE A 151 -26.71 -16.84 17.61
CA PHE A 151 -27.25 -15.88 16.62
C PHE A 151 -26.27 -15.62 15.46
N LEU A 152 -24.98 -15.49 15.76
CA LEU A 152 -23.95 -15.31 14.73
C LEU A 152 -23.78 -16.57 13.89
N SER A 153 -24.01 -17.76 14.48
CA SER A 153 -24.00 -19.03 13.74
C SER A 153 -25.10 -19.07 12.68
N THR A 154 -26.32 -18.63 13.00
CA THR A 154 -27.43 -18.56 12.03
C THR A 154 -27.13 -17.58 10.91
N ALA A 155 -26.59 -16.41 11.24
CA ALA A 155 -26.15 -15.44 10.24
C ALA A 155 -25.08 -16.05 9.33
N ALA A 156 -24.00 -16.60 9.91
CA ALA A 156 -22.90 -17.22 9.17
C ALA A 156 -23.33 -18.39 8.29
N ALA A 157 -24.30 -19.20 8.73
CA ALA A 157 -24.88 -20.27 7.92
C ALA A 157 -25.66 -19.72 6.71
N GLY A 158 -26.44 -18.65 6.90
CA GLY A 158 -27.15 -17.98 5.80
C GLY A 158 -26.22 -17.34 4.76
N LEU A 159 -24.99 -16.99 5.15
CA LEU A 159 -23.99 -16.44 4.23
C LEU A 159 -23.43 -17.47 3.23
N ALA A 160 -23.53 -18.77 3.53
CA ALA A 160 -23.01 -19.83 2.66
C ALA A 160 -23.72 -19.86 1.30
N GLU A 161 -25.03 -19.57 1.26
CA GLU A 161 -25.80 -19.53 0.01
C GLU A 161 -25.43 -18.35 -0.89
N TYR A 162 -24.99 -17.24 -0.28
CA TYR A 162 -24.62 -16.00 -1.00
C TYR A 162 -23.12 -15.87 -1.26
N GLN A 163 -22.32 -16.90 -0.96
CA GLN A 163 -20.85 -16.85 -1.08
C GLN A 163 -20.38 -16.38 -2.47
N SER A 164 -20.96 -16.94 -3.53
CA SER A 164 -20.67 -16.56 -4.92
C SER A 164 -20.94 -15.08 -5.18
N LEU A 165 -22.02 -14.55 -4.61
CA LEU A 165 -22.43 -13.16 -4.75
C LEU A 165 -21.48 -12.23 -3.99
N LEU A 166 -21.04 -12.62 -2.80
CA LEU A 166 -20.07 -11.88 -1.99
C LEU A 166 -18.72 -11.77 -2.70
N PHE A 167 -18.25 -12.87 -3.31
CA PHE A 167 -17.04 -12.85 -4.13
C PHE A 167 -17.16 -11.92 -5.33
N LEU A 168 -18.29 -12.00 -6.06
CA LEU A 168 -18.56 -11.11 -7.18
C LEU A 168 -18.58 -9.64 -6.76
N LEU A 169 -19.27 -9.32 -5.66
CA LEU A 169 -19.30 -7.96 -5.10
C LEU A 169 -17.91 -7.46 -4.72
N GLY A 170 -17.08 -8.31 -4.10
CA GLY A 170 -15.70 -7.97 -3.78
C GLY A 170 -14.85 -7.69 -5.02
N VAL A 171 -14.98 -8.52 -6.06
CA VAL A 171 -14.24 -8.35 -7.33
C VAL A 171 -14.68 -7.09 -8.07
N ILE A 172 -15.99 -6.85 -8.19
CA ILE A 172 -16.54 -5.63 -8.80
C ILE A 172 -16.08 -4.39 -8.03
N SER A 173 -16.10 -4.45 -6.70
CA SER A 173 -15.59 -3.38 -5.85
C SER A 173 -14.11 -3.10 -6.12
N ASN A 174 -13.29 -4.16 -6.22
CA ASN A 174 -11.88 -4.02 -6.54
C ASN A 174 -11.66 -3.34 -7.91
N LEU A 175 -12.39 -3.78 -8.93
CA LEU A 175 -12.38 -3.18 -10.28
C LEU A 175 -12.81 -1.70 -10.25
N ALA A 176 -13.87 -1.38 -9.50
CA ALA A 176 -14.37 -0.02 -9.37
C ALA A 176 -13.34 0.91 -8.72
N GLY A 177 -12.65 0.47 -7.67
CA GLY A 177 -11.61 1.26 -7.00
C GLY A 177 -10.36 1.46 -7.85
N ILE A 178 -9.92 0.42 -8.57
CA ILE A 178 -8.82 0.53 -9.54
C ILE A 178 -9.20 1.53 -10.63
N GLY A 179 -10.38 1.38 -11.25
CA GLY A 179 -10.88 2.28 -12.28
C GLY A 179 -11.00 3.72 -11.80
N PHE A 180 -11.47 3.95 -10.57
CA PHE A 180 -11.55 5.29 -9.99
C PHE A 180 -10.16 5.90 -9.79
N MET A 181 -9.19 5.17 -9.25
CA MET A 181 -7.82 5.65 -9.08
C MET A 181 -7.13 5.93 -10.42
N LEU A 182 -7.35 5.10 -11.43
CA LEU A 182 -6.84 5.34 -12.79
C LEU A 182 -7.45 6.60 -13.42
N ARG A 183 -8.77 6.80 -13.28
CA ARG A 183 -9.43 8.04 -13.71
C ARG A 183 -8.89 9.27 -12.97
N LEU A 184 -8.59 9.13 -11.69
CA LEU A 184 -8.00 10.19 -10.90
C LEU A 184 -6.58 10.52 -11.39
N MET A 185 -5.77 9.51 -11.72
CA MET A 185 -4.44 9.72 -12.29
C MET A 185 -4.48 10.39 -13.67
N ALA A 186 -5.41 9.97 -14.53
CA ALA A 186 -5.60 10.55 -15.86
C ALA A 186 -6.03 12.03 -15.79
N LYS A 187 -6.92 12.38 -14.84
CA LYS A 187 -7.39 13.76 -14.65
C LYS A 187 -6.33 14.72 -14.10
N ASN A 188 -5.25 14.21 -13.52
CA ASN A 188 -4.23 15.03 -12.86
C ASN A 188 -2.88 14.98 -13.58
N ASP A 189 -2.84 14.49 -14.83
CA ASP A 189 -1.61 14.32 -15.63
C ASP A 189 -0.49 13.57 -14.90
N LEU A 190 -0.87 12.67 -13.98
CA LEU A 190 0.09 11.91 -13.18
C LEU A 190 0.61 10.68 -13.92
N ILE A 191 -0.04 10.28 -15.02
CA ILE A 191 0.44 9.16 -15.82
C ILE A 191 1.75 9.62 -16.47
N PRO A 192 2.89 8.98 -16.19
CA PRO A 192 4.15 9.34 -16.84
C PRO A 192 3.97 9.18 -18.36
N GLN A 193 4.01 10.30 -19.09
CA GLN A 193 3.88 10.34 -20.55
C GLN A 193 4.89 9.38 -21.23
N GLU A 194 6.00 9.09 -20.57
CA GLU A 194 7.03 8.13 -20.95
C GLU A 194 6.50 6.69 -21.10
N VAL A 195 5.57 6.27 -20.23
CA VAL A 195 4.97 4.92 -20.26
C VAL A 195 3.91 4.84 -21.34
N VAL A 196 3.07 5.88 -21.46
CA VAL A 196 2.02 5.94 -22.50
C VAL A 196 2.63 6.00 -23.89
N ALA A 197 3.67 6.81 -24.09
CA ALA A 197 4.41 6.89 -25.34
C ALA A 197 5.01 5.54 -25.73
N LYS A 198 5.57 4.79 -24.77
CA LYS A 198 6.16 3.46 -25.00
C LYS A 198 5.10 2.41 -25.41
N TYR A 199 3.91 2.42 -24.79
CA TYR A 199 2.83 1.51 -25.19
C TYR A 199 2.16 1.91 -26.51
N LEU A 200 2.06 3.21 -26.80
CA LEU A 200 1.54 3.70 -28.08
C LEU A 200 2.50 3.40 -29.24
N THR A 201 3.81 3.56 -29.06
CA THR A 201 4.81 3.23 -30.09
C THR A 201 4.95 1.72 -30.33
N ILE A 202 4.80 0.88 -29.30
CA ILE A 202 4.78 -0.58 -29.48
C ILE A 202 3.55 -1.03 -30.30
N GLY A 203 2.42 -0.34 -30.17
CA GLY A 203 1.23 -0.58 -30.99
C GLY A 203 1.42 -0.21 -32.47
N THR A 204 2.28 0.76 -32.77
CA THR A 204 2.55 1.21 -34.15
C THR A 204 3.60 0.34 -34.86
N GLN A 205 4.50 -0.32 -34.12
CA GLN A 205 5.56 -1.16 -34.69
C GLN A 205 5.13 -2.62 -34.97
N ARG A 206 3.93 -3.03 -34.53
CA ARG A 206 3.36 -4.38 -34.82
C ARG A 206 2.42 -4.38 -36.03
N LYS A 207 2.67 -3.52 -37.02
CA LYS A 207 1.87 -3.44 -38.25
C LYS A 207 2.67 -3.42 -39.55
N ASN A 208 3.99 -3.64 -39.49
CA ASN A 208 4.82 -3.85 -40.67
C ASN A 208 5.46 -5.24 -40.62
#